data_AF-A0ABC9Y2B8-F1
#
_entry.id   AF-A0ABC9Y2B8-F1
#
_cell.length_a   1.000
_cell.length_b   1.000
_cell.length_c   1.000
_cell.angle_alpha   90.00
_cell.angle_beta   90.00
_cell.angle_gamma   90.00
#
_symmetry.space_group_name_H-M   'P 1'
#
loop_
_entity.id
_entity.type
_entity.pdbx_description
1 polymer ?
#
loop_
_entity_poly.entity_id
_entity_poly.type
_entity_poly.pdbx_seq_one_letter_code
_entity_poly.pdbx_strand_id
1 'polypeptide(L)'
;MSRWRPEMSAVLLQLLLGLALFNIFVSDTDSGIECSLSKFADDTKLSGAVDSVEGRDAIQRDLDRLERWACANCMKFNKAKCKVLHMGWGNPKHNYRLGGEWTEDKDLGVLVDKKLNMSQ
;
A
#
# COMPACT_ATOMS: atom_id res chain seq x y z
N MET A 1 38.02 37.45 -6.83
CA MET A 1 36.59 37.22 -7.13
C MET A 1 36.31 35.74 -6.93
N SER A 2 35.64 35.39 -5.83
CA SER A 2 35.27 34.01 -5.50
C SER A 2 34.15 33.54 -6.43
N ARG A 3 34.46 32.50 -7.21
CA ARG A 3 33.55 31.83 -8.13
C ARG A 3 32.50 31.09 -7.32
N TRP A 4 31.29 31.64 -7.23
CA TRP A 4 30.15 30.94 -6.64
C TRP A 4 29.79 29.73 -7.51
N ARG A 5 29.68 28.54 -6.91
CA ARG A 5 29.20 27.32 -7.58
C ARG A 5 27.67 27.34 -7.64
N PRO A 6 27.03 27.38 -8.83
CA PRO A 6 25.57 27.38 -8.96
C PRO A 6 24.93 25.98 -8.92
N GLU A 7 25.72 24.92 -8.83
CA GLU A 7 25.25 23.56 -9.15
C GLU A 7 24.52 22.87 -7.98
N MET A 8 24.87 23.19 -6.73
CA MET A 8 24.29 22.50 -5.56
C MET A 8 22.87 22.96 -5.23
N SER A 9 22.56 24.25 -5.36
CA SER A 9 21.23 24.79 -5.07
C SER A 9 20.19 24.37 -6.10
N ALA A 10 20.57 24.28 -7.38
CA ALA A 10 19.70 23.81 -8.45
C ALA A 10 19.35 22.32 -8.26
N VAL A 11 20.33 21.48 -7.90
CA VAL A 11 20.11 20.05 -7.61
C VAL A 11 19.21 19.86 -6.39
N LEU A 12 19.44 20.62 -5.31
CA LEU A 12 18.59 20.55 -4.11
C LEU A 12 17.16 21.03 -4.38
N LEU A 13 16.96 22.08 -5.19
CA LEU A 13 15.63 22.55 -5.58
C LEU A 13 14.89 21.52 -6.45
N GLN A 14 15.60 20.88 -7.38
CA GLN A 14 15.04 19.83 -8.23
C GLN A 14 14.62 18.58 -7.43
N LEU A 15 15.39 18.20 -6.41
CA LEU A 15 15.03 17.11 -5.48
C LEU A 15 13.84 17.50 -4.59
N LEU A 16 13.78 18.74 -4.10
CA LEU A 16 12.65 19.26 -3.32
C LEU A 16 11.35 19.28 -4.13
N LEU A 17 11.39 19.76 -5.38
CA LEU A 17 10.25 19.69 -6.29
C LEU A 17 9.87 18.24 -6.61
N GLY A 18 10.85 17.36 -6.83
CA GLY A 18 10.62 15.93 -7.04
C GLY A 18 9.92 15.26 -5.85
N LEU A 19 10.35 15.56 -4.63
CA LEU A 19 9.74 15.05 -3.39
C LEU A 19 8.35 15.64 -3.13
N ALA A 20 8.13 16.93 -3.42
CA ALA A 20 6.83 17.56 -3.28
C ALA A 20 5.81 16.98 -4.27
N LEU A 21 6.21 16.78 -5.54
CA LEU A 21 5.38 16.13 -6.55
C LEU A 21 5.12 14.66 -6.21
N PHE A 22 6.12 13.94 -5.70
CA PHE A 22 5.95 12.57 -5.20
C PHE A 22 4.94 12.51 -4.03
N ASN A 23 4.98 13.47 -3.10
CA ASN A 23 4.01 13.54 -2.01
C ASN A 23 2.58 13.87 -2.49
N ILE A 24 2.43 14.80 -3.44
CA ILE A 24 1.12 15.10 -4.06
C ILE A 24 0.61 13.86 -4.79
N PHE A 25 1.49 13.17 -5.49
CA PHE A 25 1.18 11.98 -6.23
C PHE A 25 0.70 10.85 -5.30
N VAL A 26 1.47 10.51 -4.27
CA VAL A 26 1.07 9.57 -3.23
C VAL A 26 -0.22 10.04 -2.54
N SER A 27 -0.44 11.34 -2.37
CA SER A 27 -1.66 11.86 -1.73
C SER A 27 -2.95 11.62 -2.52
N ASP A 28 -2.91 11.33 -3.82
CA ASP A 28 -4.12 11.06 -4.63
C ASP A 28 -4.52 9.57 -4.66
N THR A 29 -3.63 8.67 -4.21
CA THR A 29 -3.85 7.21 -4.25
C THR A 29 -5.06 6.68 -3.49
N ASP A 30 -5.57 7.43 -2.52
CA ASP A 30 -6.75 7.07 -1.70
C ASP A 30 -8.07 7.49 -2.33
N SER A 31 -8.03 8.18 -3.47
CA SER A 31 -9.23 8.60 -4.19
C SER A 31 -10.09 7.39 -4.57
N GLY A 32 -11.27 7.31 -3.95
CA GLY A 32 -12.22 6.23 -4.18
C GLY A 32 -11.85 4.89 -3.53
N ILE A 33 -10.89 4.84 -2.61
CA ILE A 33 -10.61 3.64 -1.81
C ILE A 33 -11.65 3.53 -0.68
N GLU A 34 -12.25 2.34 -0.53
CA GLU A 34 -13.28 2.07 0.49
C GLU A 34 -12.67 1.48 1.77
N CYS A 35 -11.57 0.76 1.63
CA CYS A 35 -10.81 0.19 2.73
C CYS A 35 -9.86 1.22 3.35
N SER A 36 -9.27 0.89 4.50
CA SER A 36 -8.24 1.73 5.12
C SER A 36 -6.93 1.61 4.35
N LEU A 37 -6.46 2.74 3.80
CA LEU A 37 -5.17 2.87 3.12
C LEU A 37 -4.18 3.65 3.99
N SER A 38 -3.00 3.08 4.25
CA SER A 38 -1.90 3.81 4.87
C SER A 38 -0.68 3.85 3.94
N LYS A 39 -0.02 5.02 3.92
CA LYS A 39 1.04 5.36 2.96
C LYS A 39 2.33 5.64 3.74
N PHE A 40 3.38 4.92 3.39
CA PHE A 40 4.75 5.13 3.85
C PHE A 40 5.63 5.45 2.63
N ALA A 41 6.87 5.91 2.84
CA ALA A 41 7.74 6.37 1.75
C ALA A 41 7.87 5.35 0.60
N ASP A 42 8.06 4.07 0.95
CA ASP A 42 8.24 2.97 -0.01
C ASP A 42 7.10 1.95 -0.01
N ASP A 43 6.23 1.97 1.02
CA ASP A 43 5.23 0.94 1.26
C ASP A 43 3.82 1.54 1.32
N THR A 44 2.86 0.84 0.74
CA THR A 44 1.43 1.16 0.87
C THR A 44 0.72 -0.05 1.44
N LYS A 45 -0.10 0.15 2.47
CA LYS A 45 -0.87 -0.92 3.11
C LYS A 45 -2.36 -0.67 2.95
N LEU A 46 -3.05 -1.65 2.39
CA LEU A 46 -4.50 -1.70 2.28
C LEU A 46 -5.04 -2.69 3.32
N SER A 47 -6.06 -2.30 4.07
CA SER A 47 -6.68 -3.17 5.07
C SER A 47 -8.18 -2.93 5.18
N GLY A 48 -8.95 -4.00 5.28
CA GLY A 48 -10.41 -3.97 5.43
C GLY A 48 -10.92 -5.19 6.19
N ALA A 49 -12.16 -5.14 6.65
CA ALA A 49 -12.82 -6.29 7.24
C ALA A 49 -13.14 -7.34 6.16
N VAL A 50 -12.97 -8.62 6.49
CA VAL A 50 -13.14 -9.76 5.54
C VAL A 50 -14.18 -10.79 6.00
N ASP A 51 -14.94 -10.44 7.02
CA ASP A 51 -16.02 -11.23 7.62
C ASP A 51 -17.21 -11.42 6.64
N SER A 52 -17.43 -10.45 5.76
CA SER A 52 -18.46 -10.47 4.71
C SER A 52 -17.88 -10.71 3.31
N VAL A 53 -18.76 -11.09 2.37
CA VAL A 53 -18.40 -11.17 0.93
C VAL A 53 -18.07 -9.77 0.42
N GLU A 54 -18.88 -8.80 0.81
CA GLU A 54 -18.77 -7.40 0.45
C GLU A 54 -17.43 -6.79 0.87
N GLY A 55 -16.94 -7.11 2.07
CA GLY A 55 -15.63 -6.66 2.55
C GLY A 55 -14.46 -7.23 1.75
N ARG A 56 -14.52 -8.51 1.38
CA ARG A 56 -13.51 -9.14 0.50
C ARG A 56 -13.53 -8.52 -0.90
N ASP A 57 -14.72 -8.32 -1.45
CA ASP A 57 -14.89 -7.68 -2.75
C ASP A 57 -14.45 -6.22 -2.74
N ALA A 58 -14.64 -5.49 -1.63
CA ALA A 58 -14.12 -4.15 -1.46
C ALA A 58 -12.59 -4.10 -1.51
N ILE A 59 -11.91 -5.02 -0.82
CA ILE A 59 -10.44 -5.11 -0.86
C ILE A 59 -9.95 -5.39 -2.28
N GLN A 60 -10.58 -6.33 -3.01
CA GLN A 60 -10.18 -6.61 -4.39
C GLN A 60 -10.42 -5.40 -5.32
N ARG A 61 -11.56 -4.72 -5.20
CA ARG A 61 -11.85 -3.51 -5.99
C ARG A 61 -10.85 -2.40 -5.72
N ASP A 62 -10.44 -2.22 -4.47
CA ASP A 62 -9.44 -1.22 -4.08
C ASP A 62 -8.04 -1.59 -4.55
N LEU A 63 -7.66 -2.88 -4.53
CA LEU A 63 -6.43 -3.35 -5.17
C LEU A 63 -6.43 -3.07 -6.68
N ASP A 64 -7.54 -3.32 -7.36
CA ASP A 64 -7.68 -3.04 -8.80
C ASP A 64 -7.59 -1.53 -9.08
N ARG A 65 -8.15 -0.68 -8.22
CA ARG A 65 -8.04 0.79 -8.30
C ARG A 65 -6.58 1.22 -8.13
N LEU A 66 -5.88 0.70 -7.12
CA LEU A 66 -4.46 0.98 -6.89
C LEU A 66 -3.58 0.53 -8.06
N GLU A 67 -3.88 -0.61 -8.68
CA GLU A 67 -3.16 -1.08 -9.86
C GLU A 67 -3.40 -0.16 -11.08
N ARG A 68 -4.64 0.24 -11.34
CA ARG A 68 -4.95 1.18 -12.42
C ARG A 68 -4.26 2.53 -12.20
N TRP A 69 -4.26 3.01 -10.96
CA TRP A 69 -3.56 4.23 -10.58
C TRP A 69 -2.05 4.08 -10.81
N ALA A 70 -1.42 2.98 -10.38
CA ALA A 70 0.00 2.75 -10.62
C ALA A 70 0.32 2.74 -12.12
N CYS A 71 -0.52 2.07 -12.92
CA CYS A 71 -0.38 2.01 -14.37
C CYS A 71 -0.51 3.39 -15.05
N ALA A 72 -1.52 4.18 -14.68
CA ALA A 72 -1.73 5.53 -15.19
C ALA A 72 -0.54 6.47 -14.94
N ASN A 73 0.28 6.15 -13.95
CA ASN A 73 1.41 6.95 -13.51
C ASN A 73 2.76 6.29 -13.78
N CYS A 74 2.79 5.32 -14.70
CA CYS A 74 4.00 4.64 -15.14
C CYS A 74 4.77 3.94 -13.99
N MET A 75 4.06 3.54 -12.93
CA MET A 75 4.57 2.74 -11.83
C MET A 75 4.13 1.29 -11.96
N LYS A 76 4.86 0.40 -11.28
CA LYS A 76 4.54 -1.03 -11.22
C LYS A 76 4.76 -1.55 -9.82
N PHE A 77 3.78 -2.29 -9.30
CA PHE A 77 3.96 -3.00 -8.04
C PHE A 77 5.06 -4.07 -8.17
N ASN A 78 5.92 -4.13 -7.15
CA ASN A 78 6.82 -5.26 -6.99
C ASN A 78 6.04 -6.42 -6.39
N LYS A 79 5.42 -7.23 -7.24
CA LYS A 79 4.54 -8.35 -6.85
C LYS A 79 5.20 -9.32 -5.85
N ALA A 80 6.50 -9.57 -5.99
CA ALA A 80 7.24 -10.45 -5.07
C ALA A 80 7.33 -9.89 -3.64
N LYS A 81 7.21 -8.56 -3.48
CA LYS A 81 7.17 -7.88 -2.18
C LYS A 81 5.74 -7.63 -1.67
N CYS A 82 4.73 -7.70 -2.55
CA CYS A 82 3.33 -7.58 -2.16
C CYS A 82 2.88 -8.85 -1.45
N LYS A 83 2.46 -8.71 -0.18
CA LYS A 83 2.11 -9.84 0.68
C LYS A 83 0.77 -9.58 1.35
N VAL A 84 -0.02 -10.63 1.50
CA VAL A 84 -1.27 -10.58 2.26
C VAL A 84 -1.00 -11.04 3.69
N LEU A 85 -1.56 -10.30 4.64
CA LEU A 85 -1.51 -10.64 6.05
C LEU A 85 -2.94 -10.86 6.56
N HIS A 86 -3.27 -12.11 6.88
CA HIS A 86 -4.56 -12.47 7.46
C HIS A 86 -4.52 -12.32 8.98
N MET A 87 -5.40 -11.48 9.53
CA MET A 87 -5.54 -11.29 10.97
C MET A 87 -6.89 -11.82 11.47
N GLY A 88 -6.93 -12.23 12.74
CA GLY A 88 -8.16 -12.66 13.43
C GLY A 88 -8.38 -14.17 13.44
N TRP A 89 -9.06 -14.65 14.50
CA TRP A 89 -9.46 -16.04 14.62
C TRP A 89 -10.56 -16.37 13.61
N GLY A 90 -10.45 -17.50 12.89
CA GLY A 90 -11.45 -17.93 11.92
C GLY A 90 -11.40 -17.19 10.58
N ASN A 91 -10.33 -16.45 10.29
CA ASN A 91 -10.12 -15.83 8.99
C ASN A 91 -10.06 -16.92 7.89
N PRO A 92 -10.90 -16.83 6.84
CA PRO A 92 -10.96 -17.84 5.79
C PRO A 92 -9.73 -17.87 4.86
N LYS A 93 -8.75 -16.96 5.05
CA LYS A 93 -7.54 -16.81 4.24
C LYS A 93 -7.86 -16.64 2.75
N HIS A 94 -8.65 -15.62 2.46
CA HIS A 94 -9.05 -15.33 1.08
C HIS A 94 -7.87 -14.85 0.24
N ASN A 95 -7.74 -15.38 -0.98
CA ASN A 95 -6.67 -14.97 -1.91
C ASN A 95 -7.09 -13.76 -2.73
N TYR A 96 -6.18 -12.83 -2.94
CA TYR A 96 -6.39 -11.65 -3.77
C TYR A 96 -5.54 -11.71 -5.04
N ARG A 97 -5.92 -10.94 -6.05
CA ARG A 97 -5.15 -10.82 -7.30
C ARG A 97 -4.56 -9.43 -7.45
N LEU A 98 -3.33 -9.38 -7.96
CA LEU A 98 -2.66 -8.15 -8.35
C LEU A 98 -1.99 -8.35 -9.71
N GLY A 99 -2.45 -7.64 -10.74
CA GLY A 99 -1.93 -7.78 -12.10
C GLY A 99 -2.08 -9.17 -12.68
N GLY A 100 -3.22 -9.80 -12.41
CA GLY A 100 -3.58 -11.12 -12.90
C GLY A 100 -2.96 -12.30 -12.14
N GLU A 101 -2.02 -12.06 -11.22
CA GLU A 101 -1.37 -13.08 -10.39
C GLU A 101 -1.97 -13.09 -8.99
N TRP A 102 -1.97 -14.27 -8.34
CA TRP A 102 -2.40 -14.41 -6.95
C TRP A 102 -1.34 -13.85 -6.01
N THR A 103 -1.76 -13.10 -5.00
CA THR A 103 -0.85 -12.58 -3.97
C THR A 103 -0.44 -13.70 -3.01
N GLU A 104 0.80 -13.62 -2.53
CA GLU A 104 1.33 -14.60 -1.59
C GLU A 104 1.00 -14.22 -0.14
N ASP A 105 0.59 -15.21 0.64
CA ASP A 105 0.39 -15.07 2.08
C ASP A 105 1.75 -14.92 2.79
N LYS A 106 1.82 -13.97 3.73
CA LYS A 106 2.93 -13.87 4.68
C LYS A 106 2.42 -14.10 6.09
N ASP A 107 2.82 -15.22 6.67
CA ASP A 107 2.64 -15.46 8.10
C ASP A 107 3.71 -14.67 8.87
N LEU A 108 3.29 -13.79 9.78
CA LEU A 108 4.22 -13.06 10.65
C LEU A 108 4.66 -13.91 11.85
N GLY A 109 4.18 -15.15 12.00
CA GLY A 109 4.56 -16.03 13.12
C GLY A 109 4.10 -15.53 14.49
N VAL A 110 3.22 -14.51 14.52
CA VAL A 110 2.63 -14.00 15.77
C VAL A 110 1.50 -14.95 16.17
N LEU A 111 1.84 -15.94 16.98
CA LEU A 111 0.86 -16.77 17.67
C LEU A 111 0.13 -15.88 18.69
N VAL A 112 -1.08 -15.43 18.33
CA VAL A 112 -2.01 -14.89 19.33
C VAL A 112 -2.39 -16.06 20.24
N ASP A 113 -1.98 -16.00 21.50
CA ASP A 113 -2.29 -17.02 22.50
C ASP A 113 -3.80 -17.27 22.54
N LYS A 114 -4.21 -18.55 22.56
CA LYS A 114 -5.61 -19.00 22.62
C LYS A 114 -6.38 -18.43 23.81
N LYS A 115 -5.70 -17.82 24.79
CA LYS A 115 -6.26 -17.31 26.04
C LYS A 115 -6.51 -15.80 26.10
N LEU A 116 -6.24 -15.05 25.02
CA LEU A 116 -6.56 -13.61 24.99
C LEU A 116 -8.06 -13.40 24.71
N ASN A 117 -8.85 -13.47 25.78
CA ASN A 117 -10.21 -12.95 25.78
C ASN A 117 -10.15 -11.42 25.64
N MET A 118 -10.58 -10.90 24.49
CA MET A 118 -10.94 -9.48 24.40
C MET A 118 -12.31 -9.30 25.06
N SER A 119 -12.32 -9.02 26.36
CA SER A 119 -13.50 -8.44 27.00
C SER A 119 -13.69 -7.02 26.47
N GLN A 120 -14.89 -6.74 25.97
CA GLN A 120 -15.32 -5.39 25.55
C GLN A 120 -15.27 -4.38 26.69
#